data_AF-A0A9D6J389-F1
#
_entry.id   AF-A0A9D6J389-F1
#
_cell.length_a   1.000
_cell.length_b   1.000
_cell.length_c   1.000
_cell.angle_alpha   90.00
_cell.angle_beta   90.00
_cell.angle_gamma   90.00
#
_symmetry.space_group_name_H-M   'P 1'
#
loop_
_entity.id
_entity.type
_entity.pdbx_description
1 polymer ?
#
loop_
_entity_poly.entity_id
_entity_poly.type
_entity_poly.pdbx_seq_one_letter_code
_entity_poly.pdbx_strand_id
1 'polypeptide(L)'
;HDQAAGGDAPNTKTDALAAEVDNEGLGLTKMMIRALKDGEVFLFEAMFRRLTGLHTTLIKRILFEPGGEGLAVACKASEISTGDFSTIFSLSRMSRPAVDPIDHEGIQRVLEFYDRLSPAAARDVVNRWRRDIDYQKAIREVELDN
;
A
#
# COMPACT_ATOMS: atom_id res chain seq x y z
N HIS A 1 26.31 -10.75 53.08
CA HIS A 1 26.34 -9.92 51.87
C HIS A 1 26.09 -10.88 50.73
N ASP A 2 24.85 -11.02 50.29
CA ASP A 2 24.51 -11.93 49.19
C ASP A 2 23.40 -11.26 48.40
N GLN A 3 23.74 -10.80 47.19
CA GLN A 3 22.87 -10.06 46.29
C GLN A 3 22.68 -10.85 45.00
N ALA A 4 21.41 -10.84 44.57
CA ALA A 4 20.94 -10.86 43.19
C ALA A 4 20.99 -12.20 42.43
N ALA A 5 19.91 -12.96 42.56
CA ALA A 5 19.33 -13.72 41.45
C ALA A 5 18.03 -13.02 41.01
N GLY A 6 18.17 -11.96 40.20
CA GLY A 6 17.06 -11.33 39.50
C GLY A 6 16.91 -12.03 38.15
N GLY A 7 15.89 -12.88 38.02
CA GLY A 7 15.57 -13.58 36.78
C GLY A 7 15.11 -12.61 35.72
N ASP A 8 15.93 -12.47 34.67
CA ASP A 8 15.55 -11.83 33.42
C ASP A 8 14.66 -12.82 32.65
N ALA A 9 13.38 -12.85 32.99
CA ALA A 9 12.39 -13.59 32.21
C ALA A 9 12.19 -12.82 30.89
N PRO A 10 12.36 -13.45 29.71
CA PRO A 10 12.16 -12.77 28.44
C PRO A 10 10.72 -12.28 28.37
N ASN A 11 10.55 -10.96 28.34
CA ASN A 11 9.26 -10.31 28.21
C ASN A 11 8.80 -10.53 26.77
N THR A 12 8.19 -11.68 26.53
CA THR A 12 7.78 -12.20 25.22
C THR A 12 6.88 -11.22 24.47
N LYS A 13 6.21 -10.32 25.19
CA LYS A 13 5.36 -9.26 24.64
C LYS A 13 6.18 -8.08 24.10
N THR A 14 7.29 -7.74 24.75
CA THR A 14 8.26 -6.74 24.27
C THR A 14 9.05 -7.27 23.09
N ASP A 15 9.46 -8.55 23.13
CA ASP A 15 10.18 -9.19 22.02
C ASP A 15 9.28 -9.40 20.80
N ALA A 16 8.00 -9.72 21.00
CA ALA A 16 7.02 -9.78 19.92
C ALA A 16 6.73 -8.39 19.31
N LEU A 17 6.68 -7.34 20.14
CA LEU A 17 6.55 -5.96 19.64
C LEU A 17 7.80 -5.53 18.86
N ALA A 18 9.00 -5.87 19.34
CA ALA A 18 10.26 -5.57 18.67
C ALA A 18 10.35 -6.31 17.32
N ALA A 19 9.95 -7.57 17.26
CA ALA A 19 9.87 -8.34 16.01
C ALA A 19 8.79 -7.80 15.04
N GLU A 20 7.74 -7.17 15.56
CA GLU A 20 6.70 -6.51 14.74
C GLU A 20 7.17 -5.13 14.22
N VAL A 21 8.07 -4.46 14.96
CA VAL A 21 8.75 -3.22 14.55
C VAL A 21 9.85 -3.49 13.51
N ASP A 22 10.57 -4.61 13.60
CA ASP A 22 11.57 -5.03 12.61
C ASP A 22 10.95 -5.31 11.21
N ASN A 23 9.62 -5.41 11.15
CA ASN A 23 8.86 -5.61 9.93
C ASN A 23 7.98 -4.38 9.63
N GLU A 24 8.59 -3.19 9.57
CA GLU A 24 7.92 -1.90 9.39
C GLU A 24 6.81 -1.93 8.31
N GLY A 25 7.01 -2.69 7.22
CA GLY A 25 6.02 -2.86 6.14
C GLY A 25 4.76 -3.67 6.53
N LEU A 26 4.91 -4.73 7.34
CA LEU A 26 3.76 -5.50 7.85
C LEU A 26 2.96 -4.70 8.87
N GLY A 27 3.64 -3.99 9.77
CA GLY A 27 2.99 -3.09 10.73
C GLY A 27 2.21 -1.99 10.00
N LEU A 28 2.82 -1.35 9.00
CA LEU A 28 2.18 -0.31 8.19
C LEU A 28 0.96 -0.84 7.42
N THR A 29 1.04 -2.05 6.85
CA THR A 29 -0.08 -2.67 6.12
C THR A 29 -1.28 -2.93 7.03
N LYS A 30 -1.06 -3.43 8.26
CA LYS A 30 -2.15 -3.60 9.25
C LYS A 30 -2.81 -2.27 9.62
N MET A 31 -2.01 -1.21 9.79
CA MET A 31 -2.52 0.14 10.06
C MET A 31 -3.32 0.70 8.88
N MET A 32 -2.89 0.44 7.63
CA MET A 32 -3.63 0.80 6.42
C MET A 32 -5.01 0.15 6.36
N ILE A 33 -5.09 -1.16 6.66
CA ILE A 33 -6.37 -1.87 6.72
C ILE A 33 -7.26 -1.29 7.82
N ARG A 34 -6.70 -0.95 8.98
CA ARG A 34 -7.45 -0.33 10.08
C ARG A 34 -8.02 1.03 9.67
N ALA A 35 -7.21 1.90 9.09
CA ALA A 35 -7.64 3.21 8.62
C ALA A 35 -8.79 3.11 7.60
N LEU A 36 -8.71 2.16 6.66
CA LEU A 36 -9.80 1.90 5.71
C LEU A 36 -11.09 1.42 6.40
N LYS A 37 -10.99 0.52 7.40
CA LYS A 37 -12.14 0.05 8.19
C LYS A 37 -12.82 1.18 8.97
N ASP A 38 -12.04 2.12 9.48
CA ASP A 38 -12.52 3.27 10.24
C ASP A 38 -13.02 4.42 9.33
N GLY A 39 -12.92 4.27 8.00
CA GLY A 39 -13.31 5.30 7.03
C GLY A 39 -12.30 6.44 6.87
N GLU A 40 -11.11 6.32 7.46
CA GLU A 40 -10.04 7.31 7.45
C GLU A 40 -9.23 7.26 6.14
N VAL A 41 -9.89 7.58 5.02
CA VAL A 41 -9.31 7.48 3.66
C VAL A 41 -8.04 8.31 3.52
N PHE A 42 -7.99 9.51 4.10
CA PHE A 42 -6.80 10.38 4.05
C PHE A 42 -5.59 9.79 4.80
N LEU A 43 -5.82 9.11 5.93
CA LEU A 43 -4.76 8.45 6.68
C LEU A 43 -4.21 7.26 5.89
N PHE A 44 -5.11 6.47 5.29
CA PHE A 44 -4.74 5.41 4.35
C PHE A 44 -3.91 5.95 3.18
N GLU A 45 -4.34 7.03 2.51
CA GLU A 45 -3.59 7.65 1.41
C GLU A 45 -2.17 8.06 1.83
N ALA A 46 -2.03 8.66 3.02
CA ALA A 46 -0.73 9.10 3.54
C ALA A 46 0.21 7.91 3.81
N MET A 47 -0.29 6.83 4.42
CA MET A 47 0.48 5.62 4.67
C MET A 47 0.81 4.88 3.37
N PHE A 48 -0.13 4.79 2.43
CA PHE A 48 0.07 4.13 1.15
C PHE A 48 1.10 4.88 0.28
N ARG A 49 1.09 6.21 0.32
CA ARG A 49 2.16 7.04 -0.26
C ARG A 49 3.52 6.74 0.37
N ARG A 50 3.60 6.66 1.70
CA ARG A 50 4.85 6.34 2.40
C ARG A 50 5.37 4.95 2.01
N LEU A 51 4.49 3.95 1.96
CA LEU A 51 4.83 2.57 1.60
C LEU A 51 5.35 2.48 0.16
N THR A 52 4.64 3.09 -0.79
CA THR A 52 4.91 2.94 -2.23
C THR A 52 5.89 3.97 -2.78
N GLY A 53 6.15 5.08 -2.07
CA GLY A 53 6.94 6.20 -2.55
C GLY A 53 6.35 6.93 -3.75
N LEU A 54 5.07 6.71 -4.08
CA LEU A 54 4.40 7.34 -5.23
C LEU A 54 3.84 8.70 -4.85
N HIS A 55 3.83 9.64 -5.80
CA HIS A 55 3.29 10.97 -5.53
C HIS A 55 1.76 10.96 -5.35
N THR A 56 1.25 11.94 -4.60
CA THR A 56 -0.17 12.06 -4.23
C THR A 56 -1.12 11.98 -5.43
N THR A 57 -0.79 12.61 -6.56
CA THR A 57 -1.64 12.61 -7.77
C THR A 57 -1.81 11.20 -8.33
N LEU A 58 -0.73 10.41 -8.36
CA LEU A 58 -0.77 9.04 -8.86
C LEU A 58 -1.47 8.10 -7.87
N ILE A 59 -1.24 8.28 -6.56
CA ILE A 59 -1.97 7.55 -5.52
C ILE A 59 -3.48 7.71 -5.72
N LYS A 60 -3.95 8.96 -5.85
CA LYS A 60 -5.37 9.22 -6.11
C LYS A 60 -5.84 8.53 -7.39
N ARG A 61 -5.09 8.62 -8.50
CA ARG A 61 -5.44 7.93 -9.75
C ARG A 61 -5.58 6.41 -9.56
N ILE A 62 -4.61 5.78 -8.91
CA ILE A 62 -4.64 4.34 -8.58
C ILE A 62 -5.86 3.99 -7.72
N LEU A 63 -6.13 4.80 -6.71
CA LEU A 63 -7.26 4.60 -5.81
C LEU A 63 -8.61 4.92 -6.43
N PHE A 64 -8.68 5.68 -7.54
CA PHE A 64 -9.89 6.03 -8.31
C PHE A 64 -10.06 5.24 -9.62
N GLU A 65 -9.05 4.46 -10.04
CA GLU A 65 -9.13 3.55 -11.19
C GLU A 65 -10.18 2.44 -10.97
N PRO A 66 -11.08 2.18 -11.94
CA PRO A 66 -12.11 1.14 -11.83
C PRO A 66 -11.54 -0.29 -11.79
N GLY A 67 -10.55 -0.63 -12.62
CA GLY A 67 -10.06 -2.01 -12.74
C GLY A 67 -9.19 -2.48 -11.57
N GLY A 68 -8.57 -1.55 -10.84
CA GLY A 68 -7.77 -1.87 -9.65
C GLY A 68 -6.39 -2.47 -9.93
N GLU A 69 -5.99 -2.61 -11.19
CA GLU A 69 -4.68 -3.13 -11.58
C GLU A 69 -3.55 -2.24 -11.08
N GLY A 70 -3.74 -0.91 -11.09
CA GLY A 70 -2.77 0.03 -10.52
C GLY A 70 -2.53 -0.22 -9.02
N LEU A 71 -3.60 -0.55 -8.28
CA LEU A 71 -3.53 -0.84 -6.85
C LEU A 71 -2.86 -2.21 -6.62
N ALA A 72 -3.22 -3.20 -7.43
CA ALA A 72 -2.58 -4.52 -7.42
C ALA A 72 -1.07 -4.42 -7.65
N VAL A 73 -0.62 -3.65 -8.64
CA VAL A 73 0.81 -3.43 -8.92
C VAL A 73 1.52 -2.77 -7.74
N ALA A 74 0.95 -1.71 -7.18
CA ALA A 74 1.54 -1.00 -6.05
C ALA A 74 1.63 -1.87 -4.78
N CYS A 75 0.59 -2.65 -4.48
CA CYS A 75 0.59 -3.59 -3.36
C CYS A 75 1.61 -4.73 -3.57
N LYS A 76 1.69 -5.28 -4.79
CA LYS A 76 2.62 -6.38 -5.10
C LYS A 76 4.08 -5.95 -5.02
N ALA A 77 4.38 -4.74 -5.50
CA ALA A 77 5.72 -4.14 -5.40
C ALA A 77 6.14 -3.87 -3.95
N SER A 78 5.16 -3.71 -3.05
CA SER A 78 5.34 -3.49 -1.61
C SER A 78 5.26 -4.80 -0.80
N GLU A 79 5.26 -5.96 -1.47
CA GLU A 79 5.26 -7.29 -0.85
C GLU A 79 4.06 -7.56 0.07
N ILE A 80 2.93 -6.88 -0.20
CA ILE A 80 1.67 -7.13 0.50
C ILE A 80 1.18 -8.56 0.18
N SER A 81 0.66 -9.27 1.18
CA SER A 81 0.12 -10.62 0.98
C SER A 81 -1.15 -10.60 0.12
N THR A 82 -1.48 -11.69 -0.58
CA THR A 82 -2.75 -11.77 -1.34
C THR A 82 -3.98 -11.53 -0.43
N GLY A 83 -3.95 -12.03 0.81
CA GLY A 83 -5.03 -11.83 1.78
C GLY A 83 -5.21 -10.36 2.19
N ASP A 84 -4.11 -9.67 2.47
CA ASP A 84 -4.13 -8.24 2.80
C ASP A 84 -4.53 -7.40 1.58
N PHE A 85 -4.04 -7.74 0.39
CA PHE A 85 -4.45 -7.09 -0.85
C PHE A 85 -5.96 -7.20 -1.09
N SER A 86 -6.53 -8.40 -0.98
CA SER A 86 -7.97 -8.62 -1.13
C SER A 86 -8.78 -7.77 -0.15
N THR A 87 -8.31 -7.67 1.09
CA THR A 87 -8.92 -6.83 2.13
C THR A 87 -8.83 -5.34 1.78
N ILE A 88 -7.65 -4.85 1.40
CA ILE A 88 -7.42 -3.45 1.01
C ILE A 88 -8.28 -3.08 -0.20
N PHE A 89 -8.31 -3.93 -1.23
CA PHE A 89 -9.08 -3.70 -2.45
C PHE A 89 -10.57 -3.54 -2.11
N SER A 90 -11.15 -4.50 -1.40
CA SER A 90 -12.56 -4.51 -1.01
C SER A 90 -12.94 -3.26 -0.22
N LEU A 91 -12.16 -2.92 0.83
CA LEU A 91 -12.42 -1.74 1.65
C LEU A 91 -12.28 -0.44 0.85
N SER A 92 -11.26 -0.34 -0.02
CA SER A 92 -11.06 0.86 -0.86
C SER A 92 -12.25 1.12 -1.80
N ARG A 93 -12.99 0.08 -2.21
CA ARG A 93 -14.18 0.21 -3.05
C ARG A 93 -15.39 0.67 -2.25
N MET A 94 -15.57 0.11 -1.05
CA MET A 94 -16.69 0.46 -0.16
C MET A 94 -16.63 1.92 0.31
N SER A 95 -15.43 2.48 0.44
CA SER A 95 -15.24 3.88 0.83
C SER A 95 -15.49 4.90 -0.29
N ARG A 96 -15.80 4.46 -1.52
CA ARG A 96 -16.11 5.37 -2.64
C ARG A 96 -17.60 5.71 -2.68
N PRO A 97 -17.99 7.00 -2.85
CA PRO A 97 -19.31 7.34 -3.36
C PRO A 97 -19.38 6.90 -4.83
N ALA A 98 -19.99 5.74 -5.11
CA ALA A 98 -19.91 5.11 -6.42
C ALA A 98 -20.84 5.78 -7.46
N VAL A 99 -20.31 6.00 -8.67
CA VAL A 99 -21.08 6.20 -9.91
C VAL A 99 -21.26 4.87 -10.67
N ASP A 100 -20.32 3.92 -10.51
CA ASP A 100 -20.43 2.54 -11.01
C ASP A 100 -19.81 1.55 -10.01
N PRO A 101 -20.58 0.61 -9.43
CA PRO A 101 -20.05 -0.46 -8.60
C PRO A 101 -19.28 -1.48 -9.45
N ILE A 102 -18.14 -1.96 -8.94
CA ILE A 102 -17.44 -3.12 -9.52
C ILE A 102 -18.28 -4.37 -9.26
N ASP A 103 -18.51 -5.17 -10.31
CA ASP A 103 -19.19 -6.45 -10.22
C ASP A 103 -18.28 -7.58 -9.71
N HIS A 104 -18.88 -8.73 -9.38
CA HIS A 104 -18.13 -9.88 -8.88
C HIS A 104 -17.04 -10.36 -9.86
N GLU A 105 -17.29 -10.29 -11.17
CA GLU A 105 -16.30 -10.66 -12.19
C GLU A 105 -15.09 -9.73 -12.19
N GLY A 106 -15.30 -8.42 -12.00
CA GLY A 106 -14.23 -7.44 -11.83
C GLY A 106 -13.37 -7.71 -10.61
N ILE A 107 -13.99 -8.06 -9.48
CA ILE A 107 -13.25 -8.44 -8.26
C ILE A 107 -12.39 -9.69 -8.52
N GLN A 108 -12.97 -10.73 -9.13
CA GLN A 108 -12.23 -11.96 -9.39
C GLN A 108 -11.04 -11.72 -10.33
N ARG A 109 -11.25 -10.95 -11.40
CA ARG A 109 -10.22 -10.61 -12.39
C ARG A 109 -9.00 -9.93 -11.75
N VAL A 110 -9.22 -8.97 -10.84
CA VAL A 110 -8.10 -8.26 -10.21
C VAL A 110 -7.33 -9.14 -9.22
N LEU A 111 -8.01 -10.06 -8.54
CA LEU A 111 -7.37 -11.03 -7.64
C LEU A 111 -6.50 -12.02 -8.44
N GLU A 112 -7.02 -12.55 -9.55
CA GLU A 112 -6.26 -13.43 -10.46
C GLU A 112 -5.06 -12.70 -11.08
N PHE A 113 -5.23 -11.42 -11.45
CA PHE A 113 -4.14 -10.57 -11.90
C PHE A 113 -3.07 -10.42 -10.82
N TYR A 114 -3.46 -10.16 -9.56
CA TYR A 114 -2.53 -10.00 -8.44
C TYR A 114 -1.70 -11.25 -8.20
N ASP A 115 -2.34 -12.43 -8.21
CA ASP A 115 -1.65 -13.70 -7.94
C ASP A 115 -0.64 -14.05 -9.03
N ARG A 116 -0.96 -13.76 -10.29
CA ARG A 116 -0.06 -14.01 -11.43
C ARG A 116 1.05 -12.97 -11.59
N LEU A 117 0.88 -11.76 -11.07
CA LEU A 117 1.86 -10.70 -11.17
C LEU A 117 3.15 -11.10 -10.46
N SER A 118 4.31 -10.89 -11.09
CA SER A 118 5.59 -11.14 -10.43
C SER A 118 5.99 -9.92 -9.56
N PRO A 119 6.56 -10.13 -8.36
CA PRO A 119 7.04 -9.02 -7.53
C PRO A 119 8.10 -8.18 -8.23
N ALA A 120 8.96 -8.81 -9.05
CA ALA A 120 9.99 -8.10 -9.83
C ALA A 120 9.37 -7.15 -10.86
N ALA A 121 8.42 -7.64 -11.67
CA ALA A 121 7.74 -6.79 -12.66
C ALA A 121 6.95 -5.66 -12.00
N ALA A 122 6.30 -5.94 -10.86
CA ALA A 122 5.59 -4.92 -10.10
C ALA A 122 6.54 -3.79 -9.64
N ARG A 123 7.72 -4.16 -9.12
CA ARG A 123 8.75 -3.18 -8.71
C ARG A 123 9.26 -2.37 -9.88
N ASP A 124 9.47 -2.96 -11.05
CA ASP A 124 9.91 -2.23 -12.25
C ASP A 124 8.90 -1.17 -12.68
N VAL A 125 7.60 -1.52 -12.66
CA VAL A 125 6.51 -0.60 -12.98
C VAL A 125 6.45 0.54 -11.96
N VAL A 126 6.48 0.24 -10.65
CA VAL A 126 6.46 1.25 -9.59
C VAL A 126 7.69 2.17 -9.67
N ASN A 127 8.87 1.62 -9.96
CA ASN A 127 10.10 2.41 -10.14
C ASN A 127 10.00 3.35 -11.35
N ARG A 128 9.35 2.93 -12.43
CA ARG A 128 9.05 3.82 -13.56
C ARG A 128 8.09 4.93 -13.15
N TRP A 129 7.00 4.59 -12.46
CA TRP A 129 6.03 5.59 -11.97
C TRP A 129 6.64 6.64 -11.05
N ARG A 130 7.60 6.25 -10.21
CA ARG A 130 8.37 7.19 -9.37
C ARG A 130 9.19 8.19 -10.18
N ARG A 131 9.66 7.80 -11.37
CA ARG A 131 10.52 8.62 -12.25
C ARG A 131 9.74 9.46 -13.26
N ASP A 132 8.61 8.97 -13.76
CA ASP A 132 7.83 9.61 -14.84
C ASP A 132 7.14 10.94 -14.42
N ILE A 133 7.32 11.37 -13.17
CA ILE A 133 6.84 12.65 -12.65
C ILE A 133 7.64 13.83 -13.23
N ASP A 134 8.93 13.62 -13.52
CA ASP A 134 9.83 14.72 -13.91
C ASP A 134 9.78 15.05 -15.40
N TYR A 135 9.49 14.08 -16.28
CA TYR A 135 9.42 14.34 -17.72
C TYR A 135 8.24 15.26 -18.09
N GLN A 136 7.07 15.00 -17.49
CA GLN A 136 5.86 15.80 -17.71
C GLN A 136 5.90 17.17 -17.02
N LYS A 137 6.74 17.35 -15.98
CA LYS A 137 6.93 18.65 -15.31
C LYS A 137 7.99 19.49 -16.04
N ALA A 138 9.10 18.88 -16.45
CA ALA A 138 10.15 19.54 -17.21
C ALA A 138 9.69 20.04 -18.60
N ILE A 139 8.80 19.31 -19.30
CA ILE A 139 8.21 19.79 -20.56
C ILE A 139 7.30 20.99 -20.33
N ARG A 140 6.49 20.97 -19.27
CA ARG A 140 5.57 22.08 -18.95
C ARG A 140 6.30 23.36 -18.54
N GLU A 141 7.46 23.25 -17.90
CA GLU A 141 8.30 24.41 -17.55
C GLU A 141 8.96 25.02 -18.80
N VAL A 142 9.33 24.21 -19.80
CA VAL A 142 9.94 24.71 -21.06
C VAL A 142 8.89 25.32 -22.01
N GLU A 143 7.65 24.84 -22.01
CA GLU A 143 6.56 25.39 -22.86
C GLU A 143 5.93 26.68 -22.32
N LEU A 144 6.11 27.00 -21.03
CA LEU A 144 5.59 28.22 -20.41
C LEU A 144 6.58 29.40 -20.43
N ASP A 145 7.84 29.13 -20.77
CA ASP A 145 8.92 30.13 -20.89
C ASP A 145 9.16 30.61 -22.34
N ASN A 146 8.21 30.36 -23.26
CA ASN A 146 8.22 30.79 -24.66
C ASN A 146 6.94 31.54 -25.06
#